data_AF-A0A1V4MB98-F1
#
_entry.id   AF-A0A1V4MB98-F1
#
_cell.length_a   1.000
_cell.length_b   1.000
_cell.length_c   1.000
_cell.angle_alpha   90.00
_cell.angle_beta   90.00
_cell.angle_gamma   90.00
#
_symmetry.space_group_name_H-M   'P 1'
#
loop_
_entity.id
_entity.type
_entity.pdbx_description
1 polymer ?
#
loop_
_entity_poly.entity_id
_entity_poly.type
_entity_poly.pdbx_seq_one_letter_code
_entity_poly.pdbx_strand_id
1 'polypeptide(L)'
;MTTSIKKTHSERLMPMLDALLTEAGMEREELEAVAAAAGPGSFTGLRIGVSTARALAQGLGIPAVPVCTLEALAEAVCSPGTLICPILDARRSQVYSALYRRSTEEPYLLQTLLEPQAVTLAELTDALRSYKEAVVFLGEGLPGCVPVLREALPGRAVIAPAPFRICRAGLVAYRARLILQKDPDAPYEKMLPIYLRRPEAERLAEKKGKKK
;
A
#
# COMPACT_ATOMS: atom_id res chain seq x y z
N MET A 1 -8.82 15.65 3.56
CA MET A 1 -9.96 15.19 2.71
C MET A 1 -9.49 14.08 1.76
N THR A 2 -10.30 13.05 1.47
CA THR A 2 -9.97 12.01 0.45
C THR A 2 -11.01 12.06 -0.67
N THR A 3 -10.56 12.33 -1.90
CA THR A 3 -11.44 12.43 -3.08
C THR A 3 -11.00 11.43 -4.15
N SER A 4 -11.94 10.68 -4.70
CA SER A 4 -11.71 9.75 -5.81
C SER A 4 -12.32 10.32 -7.08
N ILE A 5 -11.49 10.93 -7.93
CA ILE A 5 -11.94 11.66 -9.13
C ILE A 5 -11.09 11.21 -10.32
N LYS A 6 -11.73 10.92 -11.46
CA LYS A 6 -11.10 10.42 -12.71
C LYS A 6 -10.21 11.43 -13.47
N LYS A 7 -9.82 12.57 -12.87
CA LYS A 7 -8.93 13.57 -13.52
C LYS A 7 -7.45 13.18 -13.39
N THR A 8 -6.61 13.74 -14.26
CA THR A 8 -5.15 13.60 -14.26
C THR A 8 -4.59 13.97 -12.89
N HIS A 9 -3.97 13.01 -12.20
CA HIS A 9 -3.48 13.19 -10.83
C HIS A 9 -2.40 14.27 -10.71
N SER A 10 -1.62 14.48 -11.77
CA SER A 10 -0.51 15.44 -11.82
C SER A 10 -0.95 16.91 -11.73
N GLU A 11 -2.07 17.29 -12.33
CA GLU A 11 -2.55 18.69 -12.36
C GLU A 11 -3.09 19.17 -11.00
N ARG A 12 -3.47 18.24 -10.12
CA ARG A 12 -4.10 18.57 -8.83
C ARG A 12 -3.20 18.36 -7.63
N LEU A 13 -2.20 17.48 -7.73
CA LEU A 13 -1.41 17.09 -6.58
C LEU A 13 -0.66 18.28 -5.96
N MET A 14 0.02 19.09 -6.77
CA MET A 14 0.75 20.26 -6.26
C MET A 14 -0.18 21.34 -5.70
N PRO A 15 -1.25 21.78 -6.41
CA PRO A 15 -2.21 22.72 -5.82
C PRO A 15 -2.89 22.21 -4.54
N MET A 16 -3.16 20.91 -4.44
CA MET A 16 -3.73 20.32 -3.22
C MET A 16 -2.74 20.29 -2.06
N LEU A 17 -1.46 20.05 -2.35
CA LEU A 17 -0.40 20.12 -1.35
C LEU A 17 -0.24 21.55 -0.82
N ASP A 18 -0.21 22.55 -1.72
CA ASP A 18 -0.14 23.96 -1.34
C ASP A 18 -1.33 24.38 -0.50
N ALA A 19 -2.55 24.03 -0.92
CA ALA A 19 -3.76 24.33 -0.16
C ALA A 19 -3.73 23.69 1.24
N LEU A 20 -3.23 22.45 1.35
CA LEU A 20 -3.12 21.74 2.62
C LEU A 20 -2.10 22.39 3.56
N LEU A 21 -0.94 22.78 3.05
CA LEU A 21 0.10 23.47 3.83
C LEU A 21 -0.40 24.83 4.33
N THR A 22 -1.06 25.61 3.46
CA THR A 22 -1.70 26.87 3.84
C THR A 22 -2.77 26.67 4.92
N GLU A 23 -3.63 25.65 4.79
CA GLU A 23 -4.66 25.35 5.80
C GLU A 23 -4.05 24.89 7.13
N ALA A 24 -2.91 24.19 7.09
CA ALA A 24 -2.16 23.79 8.27
C ALA A 24 -1.32 24.92 8.88
N GLY A 25 -1.18 26.06 8.20
CA GLY A 25 -0.29 27.15 8.60
C GLY A 25 1.19 26.76 8.60
N MET A 26 1.57 25.86 7.69
CA MET A 26 2.94 25.35 7.56
C MET A 26 3.58 25.83 6.26
N GLU A 27 4.86 26.19 6.33
CA GLU A 27 5.72 26.43 5.19
C GLU A 27 6.30 25.11 4.66
N ARG A 28 6.71 25.10 3.39
CA ARG A 28 7.25 23.88 2.75
C ARG A 28 8.57 23.44 3.40
N GLU A 29 9.35 24.39 3.88
CA GLU A 29 10.64 24.21 4.53
C GLU A 29 10.52 23.59 5.93
N GLU A 30 9.31 23.57 6.52
CA GLU A 30 9.03 22.90 7.80
C GLU A 30 8.78 21.39 7.66
N LEU A 31 8.73 20.88 6.42
CA LEU A 31 8.59 19.45 6.17
C LEU A 31 9.89 18.72 6.50
N GLU A 32 9.82 17.72 7.37
CA GLU A 32 10.98 16.90 7.75
C GLU A 32 11.20 15.69 6.83
N ALA A 33 10.17 15.23 6.13
CA ALA A 33 10.24 14.11 5.20
C ALA A 33 9.02 14.08 4.26
N VAL A 34 9.16 13.37 3.13
CA VAL A 34 8.05 13.10 2.20
C VAL A 34 7.81 11.60 2.06
N ALA A 35 6.57 11.16 2.20
CA ALA A 35 6.20 9.76 2.02
C ALA A 35 5.22 9.56 0.85
N ALA A 36 5.32 8.42 0.19
CA ALA A 36 4.37 8.01 -0.84
C ALA A 36 4.07 6.52 -0.77
N ALA A 37 2.82 6.15 -1.09
CA ALA A 37 2.48 4.76 -1.36
C ALA A 37 3.21 4.33 -2.64
N ALA A 38 4.26 3.53 -2.47
CA ALA A 38 5.17 3.13 -3.54
C ALA A 38 4.71 1.86 -4.28
N GLY A 39 3.71 1.15 -3.76
CA GLY A 39 3.15 -0.04 -4.39
C GLY A 39 2.96 -1.18 -3.40
N PRO A 40 2.28 -2.27 -3.81
CA PRO A 40 1.67 -2.49 -5.11
C PRO A 40 0.43 -1.60 -5.36
N GLY A 41 0.04 -1.41 -6.62
CA GLY A 41 -1.07 -0.53 -7.00
C GLY A 41 -1.13 -0.19 -8.50
N SER A 42 -1.91 0.84 -8.85
CA SER A 42 -2.04 1.33 -10.23
C SER A 42 -0.70 1.82 -10.77
N PHE A 43 -0.21 1.23 -11.87
CA PHE A 43 1.10 1.57 -12.47
C PHE A 43 1.24 3.07 -12.76
N THR A 44 0.22 3.68 -13.36
CA THR A 44 0.20 5.12 -13.67
C THR A 44 0.19 5.96 -12.39
N GLY A 45 -0.63 5.60 -11.41
CA GLY A 45 -0.72 6.32 -10.14
C GLY A 45 0.58 6.27 -9.34
N LEU A 46 1.22 5.09 -9.28
CA LEU A 46 2.50 4.90 -8.62
C LEU A 46 3.60 5.74 -9.26
N ARG A 47 3.71 5.73 -10.59
CA ARG A 47 4.75 6.53 -11.27
C ARG A 47 4.57 8.03 -11.03
N ILE A 48 3.35 8.54 -11.09
CA ILE A 48 3.08 9.96 -10.82
C ILE A 48 3.40 10.28 -9.35
N GLY A 49 2.81 9.56 -8.40
CA GLY A 49 2.95 9.84 -6.97
C GLY A 49 4.39 9.71 -6.47
N VAL A 50 5.09 8.62 -6.83
CA VAL A 50 6.48 8.38 -6.43
C VAL A 50 7.42 9.41 -7.06
N SER A 51 7.23 9.77 -8.33
CA SER A 51 8.09 10.78 -8.98
C SER A 51 7.88 12.17 -8.38
N THR A 52 6.63 12.56 -8.10
CA THR A 52 6.33 13.83 -7.43
C THR A 52 6.93 13.88 -6.03
N ALA A 53 6.74 12.81 -5.24
CA ALA A 53 7.28 12.74 -3.88
C ALA A 53 8.81 12.81 -3.87
N ARG A 54 9.47 12.08 -4.78
CA ARG A 54 10.93 12.13 -4.95
C ARG A 54 11.41 13.52 -5.35
N ALA A 55 10.77 14.16 -6.31
CA ALA A 55 11.16 15.49 -6.77
C ALA A 55 10.99 16.55 -5.68
N LEU A 56 9.90 16.48 -4.91
CA LEU A 56 9.66 17.37 -3.77
C LEU A 56 10.73 17.19 -2.69
N ALA A 57 10.99 15.94 -2.29
CA ALA A 57 12.00 15.62 -1.29
C ALA A 57 13.40 16.06 -1.73
N GLN A 58 13.74 15.83 -3.01
CA GLN A 58 15.01 16.27 -3.59
C GLN A 58 15.15 17.80 -3.59
N GLY A 59 14.09 18.53 -3.94
CA GLY A 59 14.09 20.00 -3.96
C GLY A 59 14.22 20.63 -2.58
N LEU A 60 13.70 19.96 -1.55
CA LEU A 60 13.77 20.40 -0.15
C LEU A 60 15.00 19.86 0.60
N GLY A 61 15.73 18.91 0.01
CA GLY A 61 16.87 18.27 0.66
C GLY A 61 16.49 17.38 1.86
N ILE A 62 15.29 16.80 1.85
CA ILE A 62 14.74 16.01 2.96
C ILE A 62 14.58 14.52 2.59
N PRO A 63 14.52 13.61 3.58
CA PRO A 63 14.25 12.19 3.36
C PRO A 63 12.97 11.92 2.56
N ALA A 64 13.02 10.86 1.74
CA ALA A 64 11.84 10.36 1.03
C ALA A 64 11.59 8.88 1.36
N VAL A 65 10.37 8.58 1.84
CA VAL A 65 10.01 7.26 2.37
C VAL A 65 9.05 6.53 1.44
N PRO A 66 9.51 5.50 0.70
CA PRO A 66 8.61 4.63 -0.04
C PRO A 66 7.85 3.72 0.94
N VAL A 67 6.52 3.73 0.86
CA VAL A 67 5.67 2.92 1.75
C VAL A 67 4.96 1.84 0.95
N CYS A 68 5.02 0.60 1.43
CA CYS A 68 4.22 -0.49 0.86
C CYS A 68 2.72 -0.21 1.06
N THR A 69 1.94 -0.21 -0.02
CA THR A 69 0.49 0.06 0.02
C THR A 69 -0.25 -0.96 0.89
N LEU A 70 0.19 -2.23 0.88
CA LEU A 70 -0.42 -3.28 1.69
C LEU A 70 -0.14 -3.06 3.19
N GLU A 71 1.08 -2.65 3.55
CA GLU A 71 1.40 -2.28 4.94
C GLU A 71 0.58 -1.07 5.39
N ALA A 72 0.55 0.00 4.58
CA ALA A 72 -0.24 1.19 4.88
C ALA A 72 -1.74 0.87 5.06
N LEU A 73 -2.30 -0.02 4.24
CA LEU A 73 -3.66 -0.51 4.44
C LEU A 73 -3.80 -1.23 5.79
N ALA A 74 -2.87 -2.12 6.13
CA ALA A 74 -2.93 -2.87 7.38
C ALA A 74 -2.87 -1.98 8.64
N GLU A 75 -2.29 -0.78 8.55
CA GLU A 75 -2.34 0.22 9.62
C GLU A 75 -3.76 0.74 9.92
N ALA A 76 -4.76 0.48 9.06
CA ALA A 76 -6.16 0.80 9.35
C ALA A 76 -6.76 -0.08 10.47
N VAL A 77 -6.08 -1.16 10.87
CA VAL A 77 -6.54 -2.11 11.89
C VAL A 77 -5.62 -2.07 13.11
N CYS A 78 -6.15 -1.55 14.23
CA CYS A 78 -5.40 -1.31 15.45
C CYS A 78 -5.56 -2.41 16.53
N SER A 79 -6.49 -3.36 16.33
CA SER A 79 -6.81 -4.36 17.37
C SER A 79 -5.63 -5.33 17.57
N PRO A 80 -5.07 -5.46 18.79
CA PRO A 80 -3.93 -6.34 19.08
C PRO A 80 -4.19 -7.80 18.70
N GLY A 81 -3.16 -8.51 18.25
CA GLY A 81 -3.23 -9.93 17.86
C GLY A 81 -3.96 -10.24 16.56
N THR A 82 -4.57 -9.25 15.92
CA THR A 82 -5.41 -9.45 14.73
C THR A 82 -4.58 -9.85 13.51
N LEU A 83 -5.06 -10.86 12.78
CA LEU A 83 -4.55 -11.19 11.45
C LEU A 83 -5.20 -10.28 10.40
N ILE A 84 -4.37 -9.65 9.57
CA ILE A 84 -4.78 -8.61 8.63
C ILE A 84 -4.29 -9.00 7.25
N CYS A 85 -5.21 -9.12 6.29
CA CYS A 85 -4.94 -9.54 4.92
C CYS A 85 -5.47 -8.50 3.92
N PRO A 86 -4.66 -7.48 3.57
CA PRO A 86 -5.04 -6.50 2.56
C PRO A 86 -5.10 -7.13 1.17
N ILE A 87 -6.07 -6.72 0.36
CA ILE A 87 -6.32 -7.23 -1.00
C ILE A 87 -6.46 -6.05 -1.96
N LEU A 88 -5.55 -5.99 -2.95
CA LEU A 88 -5.61 -5.08 -4.07
C LEU A 88 -5.75 -5.86 -5.38
N ASP A 89 -6.45 -5.29 -6.37
CA ASP A 89 -6.59 -5.91 -7.69
C ASP A 89 -5.24 -5.94 -8.43
N ALA A 90 -4.73 -7.13 -8.77
CA ALA A 90 -3.52 -7.30 -9.58
C ALA A 90 -3.80 -7.56 -11.08
N ARG A 91 -5.07 -7.50 -11.47
CA ARG A 91 -5.64 -7.91 -12.78
C ARG A 91 -5.45 -9.40 -13.06
N ARG A 92 -6.10 -9.89 -14.11
CA ARG A 92 -5.96 -11.28 -14.62
C ARG A 92 -6.24 -12.35 -13.53
N SER A 93 -7.31 -12.15 -12.77
CA SER A 93 -7.73 -13.09 -11.71
C SER A 93 -6.70 -13.29 -10.59
N GLN A 94 -5.80 -12.34 -10.40
CA GLN A 94 -4.86 -12.30 -9.29
C GLN A 94 -5.12 -11.08 -8.39
N VAL A 95 -4.63 -11.18 -7.17
CA VAL A 95 -4.63 -10.13 -6.17
C VAL A 95 -3.22 -9.86 -5.69
N TYR A 96 -2.92 -8.60 -5.38
CA TYR A 96 -1.78 -8.28 -4.53
C TYR A 96 -2.24 -8.42 -3.08
N SER A 97 -1.53 -9.24 -2.33
CA SER A 97 -1.85 -9.50 -0.94
C SER A 97 -0.60 -9.80 -0.11
N ALA A 98 -0.78 -9.75 1.19
CA ALA A 98 0.19 -10.03 2.22
C ALA A 98 -0.59 -10.43 3.47
N LEU A 99 0.07 -11.08 4.42
CA LEU A 99 -0.53 -11.37 5.72
C LEU A 99 0.31 -10.71 6.80
N TYR A 100 -0.36 -9.94 7.64
CA TYR A 100 0.24 -9.29 8.78
C TYR A 100 -0.45 -9.70 10.07
N ARG A 101 0.28 -9.59 11.18
CA ARG A 101 -0.27 -9.67 12.53
C ARG A 101 0.04 -8.38 13.29
N ARG A 102 -0.98 -7.83 13.92
CA ARG A 102 -0.82 -6.73 14.87
C ARG A 102 -0.21 -7.26 16.17
N SER A 103 0.89 -6.69 16.64
CA SER A 103 1.52 -7.15 17.88
C SER A 103 0.57 -7.02 19.07
N THR A 104 0.64 -7.98 19.99
CA THR A 104 -0.13 -8.00 21.24
C THR A 104 0.48 -7.13 22.32
N GLU A 105 1.81 -6.99 22.31
CA GLU A 105 2.58 -6.24 23.31
C GLU A 105 2.73 -4.77 22.90
N GLU A 106 2.99 -4.54 21.61
CA GLU A 106 3.21 -3.21 21.04
C GLU A 106 2.25 -2.98 19.87
N PRO A 107 1.03 -2.47 20.11
CA PRO A 107 0.00 -2.35 19.08
C PRO A 107 0.36 -1.42 17.90
N TYR A 108 1.47 -0.70 17.93
CA TYR A 108 1.97 0.06 16.79
C TYR A 108 2.85 -0.79 15.85
N LEU A 109 3.33 -1.95 16.29
CA LEU A 109 4.11 -2.86 15.46
C LEU A 109 3.20 -3.76 14.62
N LEU A 110 3.61 -3.91 13.36
CA LEU A 110 3.00 -4.79 12.37
C LEU A 110 4.03 -5.86 12.00
N GLN A 111 3.73 -7.12 12.31
CA GLN A 111 4.56 -8.26 11.98
C GLN A 111 4.14 -8.83 10.62
N THR A 112 5.09 -9.02 9.70
CA THR A 112 4.85 -9.70 8.43
C THR A 112 4.87 -11.22 8.63
N LEU A 113 3.81 -11.90 8.21
CA LEU A 113 3.68 -13.36 8.22
C LEU A 113 3.76 -13.94 6.81
N LEU A 114 3.23 -13.22 5.82
CA LEU A 114 3.43 -13.50 4.40
C LEU A 114 3.84 -12.21 3.71
N GLU A 115 4.97 -12.24 3.01
CA GLU A 115 5.49 -11.10 2.26
C GLU A 115 4.50 -10.63 1.17
N PRO A 116 4.53 -9.34 0.81
CA PRO A 116 3.80 -8.80 -0.34
C PRO A 116 4.04 -9.60 -1.62
N GLN A 117 2.97 -10.14 -2.19
CA GLN A 117 3.02 -10.97 -3.39
C GLN A 117 1.80 -10.82 -4.29
N ALA A 118 1.96 -11.22 -5.55
CA ALA A 118 0.86 -11.33 -6.52
C ALA A 118 0.45 -12.80 -6.64
N VAL A 119 -0.73 -13.15 -6.16
CA VAL A 119 -1.22 -14.54 -6.08
C VAL A 119 -2.66 -14.63 -6.57
N THR A 120 -3.08 -15.85 -6.93
CA THR A 120 -4.49 -16.15 -7.13
C THR A 120 -5.23 -16.17 -5.78
N LEU A 121 -6.56 -16.04 -5.82
CA LEU A 121 -7.37 -16.16 -4.60
C LEU A 121 -7.26 -17.55 -3.97
N ALA A 122 -7.13 -18.60 -4.78
CA ALA A 122 -6.98 -19.97 -4.30
C ALA A 122 -5.69 -20.14 -3.46
N GLU A 123 -4.55 -19.75 -4.03
CA GLU A 123 -3.24 -19.77 -3.34
C GLU A 123 -3.28 -18.96 -2.04
N LEU A 124 -3.88 -17.76 -2.08
CA LEU A 124 -4.04 -16.93 -0.90
C LEU A 124 -4.88 -17.65 0.16
N THR A 125 -6.05 -18.17 -0.20
CA THR A 125 -6.92 -18.85 0.77
C THR A 125 -6.28 -20.09 1.36
N ASP A 126 -5.53 -20.87 0.58
CA ASP A 126 -4.85 -22.07 1.05
C ASP A 126 -3.75 -21.73 2.05
N ALA A 127 -2.97 -20.68 1.80
CA ALA A 127 -2.01 -20.16 2.77
C ALA A 127 -2.68 -19.69 4.07
N LEU A 128 -3.91 -19.15 4.00
CA LEU A 128 -4.65 -18.69 5.19
C LEU A 128 -5.30 -19.82 5.99
N ARG A 129 -5.43 -21.04 5.42
CA ARG A 129 -6.01 -22.20 6.14
C ARG A 129 -5.17 -22.67 7.32
N SER A 130 -3.86 -22.43 7.31
CA SER A 130 -2.97 -22.81 8.43
C SER A 130 -3.21 -21.98 9.69
N TYR A 131 -3.86 -20.83 9.58
CA TYR A 131 -4.21 -19.96 10.69
C TYR A 131 -5.62 -20.28 11.18
N LYS A 132 -5.83 -20.33 12.50
CA LYS A 132 -7.13 -20.69 13.11
C LYS A 132 -7.94 -19.47 13.52
N GLU A 133 -7.29 -18.33 13.62
CA GLU A 133 -7.88 -17.06 14.03
C GLU A 133 -8.72 -16.45 12.91
N ALA A 134 -9.54 -15.45 13.29
CA ALA A 134 -10.23 -14.61 12.33
C ALA A 134 -9.23 -13.72 11.58
N VAL A 135 -9.49 -13.51 10.29
CA VAL A 135 -8.66 -12.68 9.40
C VAL A 135 -9.49 -11.50 8.92
N VAL A 136 -8.97 -10.29 9.15
CA VAL A 136 -9.57 -9.05 8.67
C VAL A 136 -9.08 -8.77 7.26
N PHE A 137 -10.01 -8.74 6.32
CA PHE A 137 -9.76 -8.40 4.93
C PHE A 137 -10.19 -6.97 4.64
N LEU A 138 -9.33 -6.25 3.92
CA LEU A 138 -9.54 -4.86 3.52
C LEU A 138 -8.89 -4.60 2.15
N GLY A 139 -9.09 -3.40 1.61
CA GLY A 139 -8.56 -3.02 0.30
C GLY A 139 -9.64 -3.01 -0.80
N GLU A 140 -9.37 -2.27 -1.87
CA GLU A 140 -10.31 -2.03 -2.97
C GLU A 140 -10.55 -3.27 -3.84
N GLY A 141 -9.65 -4.26 -3.81
CA GLY A 141 -9.82 -5.53 -4.53
C GLY A 141 -10.85 -6.46 -3.89
N LEU A 142 -11.36 -6.12 -2.70
CA LEU A 142 -12.18 -7.02 -1.89
C LEU A 142 -13.57 -7.37 -2.45
N PRO A 143 -14.37 -6.46 -3.06
CA PRO A 143 -15.77 -6.75 -3.40
C PRO A 143 -16.00 -8.02 -4.22
N GLY A 144 -15.14 -8.32 -5.21
CA GLY A 144 -15.22 -9.54 -6.02
C GLY A 144 -14.69 -10.80 -5.33
N CYS A 145 -13.93 -10.64 -4.25
CA CYS A 145 -13.28 -11.75 -3.54
C CYS A 145 -14.13 -12.26 -2.36
N VAL A 146 -15.06 -11.45 -1.84
CA VAL A 146 -15.82 -11.76 -0.61
C VAL A 146 -16.48 -13.15 -0.61
N PRO A 147 -17.18 -13.60 -1.67
CA PRO A 147 -17.82 -14.92 -1.64
C PRO A 147 -16.81 -16.05 -1.45
N VAL A 148 -15.71 -16.02 -2.21
CA VAL A 148 -14.63 -17.03 -2.16
C VAL A 148 -13.95 -17.03 -0.79
N LEU A 149 -13.68 -15.86 -0.22
CA LEU A 149 -13.06 -15.74 1.11
C LEU A 149 -13.95 -16.32 2.21
N ARG A 150 -15.27 -16.08 2.16
CA ARG A 150 -16.22 -16.61 3.13
C ARG A 150 -16.39 -18.12 3.03
N GLU A 151 -16.37 -18.65 1.81
CA GLU A 151 -16.43 -20.10 1.56
C GLU A 151 -15.15 -20.80 2.05
N ALA A 152 -13.97 -20.23 1.75
CA ALA A 152 -12.70 -20.83 2.14
C ALA A 152 -12.40 -20.74 3.65
N LEU A 153 -12.87 -19.67 4.32
CA LEU A 153 -12.62 -19.37 5.74
C LEU A 153 -13.94 -19.15 6.49
N PRO A 154 -14.80 -20.18 6.62
CA PRO A 154 -16.13 -20.04 7.21
C PRO A 154 -16.03 -19.59 8.67
N GLY A 155 -16.79 -18.55 9.02
CA GLY A 155 -16.79 -17.94 10.35
C GLY A 155 -15.52 -17.14 10.72
N ARG A 156 -14.50 -17.13 9.86
CA ARG A 156 -13.20 -16.47 10.14
C ARG A 156 -12.88 -15.31 9.20
N ALA A 157 -13.55 -15.19 8.06
CA ALA A 157 -13.39 -14.06 7.15
C ALA A 157 -14.14 -12.82 7.62
N VAL A 158 -13.43 -11.89 8.25
CA VAL A 158 -13.97 -10.58 8.68
C VAL A 158 -13.74 -9.56 7.57
N ILE A 159 -14.82 -9.03 7.00
CA ILE A 159 -14.76 -8.10 5.87
C ILE A 159 -14.85 -6.66 6.41
N ALA A 160 -13.78 -5.87 6.27
CA ALA A 160 -13.77 -4.49 6.72
C ALA A 160 -14.88 -3.66 6.02
N PRO A 161 -15.54 -2.71 6.69
CA PRO A 161 -16.50 -1.80 6.04
C PRO A 161 -15.84 -0.94 4.95
N ALA A 162 -16.62 -0.50 3.97
CA ALA A 162 -16.11 0.24 2.80
C ALA A 162 -15.19 1.45 3.13
N PRO A 163 -15.47 2.29 4.15
CA PRO A 163 -14.60 3.42 4.50
C PRO A 163 -13.17 3.05 4.91
N PHE A 164 -12.93 1.80 5.32
CA PHE A 164 -11.64 1.27 5.76
C PHE A 164 -10.92 0.46 4.67
N ARG A 165 -11.47 0.41 3.45
CA ARG A 165 -10.87 -0.33 2.32
C ARG A 165 -9.96 0.51 1.43
N ILE A 166 -9.81 1.81 1.73
CA ILE A 166 -9.04 2.76 0.92
C ILE A 166 -7.73 3.07 1.63
N CYS A 167 -6.62 3.07 0.89
CA CYS A 167 -5.33 3.49 1.40
C CYS A 167 -5.31 5.02 1.55
N ARG A 168 -5.40 5.51 2.79
CA ARG A 168 -5.41 6.96 3.08
C ARG A 168 -4.00 7.49 3.26
N ALA A 169 -3.76 8.74 2.85
CA ALA A 169 -2.46 9.41 3.02
C ALA A 169 -1.99 9.44 4.48
N GLY A 170 -2.92 9.58 5.44
CA GLY A 170 -2.57 9.51 6.87
C GLY A 170 -2.01 8.16 7.32
N LEU A 171 -2.47 7.05 6.74
CA LEU A 171 -1.91 5.72 7.03
C LEU A 171 -0.52 5.53 6.42
N VAL A 172 -0.32 6.09 5.22
CA VAL A 172 0.99 6.15 4.57
C VAL A 172 1.97 6.97 5.42
N ALA A 173 1.57 8.15 5.86
CA ALA A 173 2.38 9.03 6.71
C ALA A 173 2.71 8.37 8.06
N TYR A 174 1.73 7.71 8.69
CA TYR A 174 1.96 6.97 9.93
C TYR A 174 2.99 5.84 9.73
N ARG A 175 2.83 5.03 8.68
CA ARG A 175 3.79 3.97 8.38
C ARG A 175 5.18 4.52 8.08
N ALA A 176 5.26 5.63 7.33
CA ALA A 176 6.52 6.30 7.04
C ALA A 176 7.24 6.79 8.30
N ARG A 177 6.50 7.33 9.28
CA ARG A 177 7.06 7.74 10.57
C ARG A 177 7.74 6.57 11.29
N LEU A 178 7.12 5.39 11.28
CA LEU A 178 7.71 4.18 11.89
C LEU A 178 8.96 3.70 11.14
N ILE A 179 9.00 3.89 9.81
CA ILE A 179 10.18 3.58 9.00
C ILE A 179 11.32 4.57 9.32
N LEU A 180 11.03 5.87 9.39
CA LEU A 180 12.01 6.92 9.70
C LEU A 180 12.62 6.78 11.09
N GLN A 181 11.87 6.27 12.07
CA GLN A 181 12.44 5.96 13.39
C GLN A 181 13.58 4.94 13.33
N LYS A 182 13.63 4.09 12.29
CA LYS A 182 14.66 3.08 12.08
C LYS A 182 15.72 3.52 11.07
N ASP A 183 15.35 4.32 10.08
CA ASP A 183 16.22 4.89 9.05
C ASP A 183 15.90 6.38 8.86
N PRO A 184 16.40 7.28 9.75
CA PRO A 184 16.04 8.71 9.73
C PRO A 184 16.51 9.43 8.45
N ASP A 185 17.64 9.00 7.89
CA ASP A 185 18.30 9.66 6.76
C ASP A 185 18.00 8.95 5.43
N ALA A 186 16.82 8.33 5.30
CA ALA A 186 16.45 7.56 4.12
C ALA A 186 16.58 8.41 2.84
N PRO A 187 17.55 8.08 1.95
CA PRO A 187 17.87 8.94 0.81
C PRO A 187 16.74 8.94 -0.21
N TYR A 188 16.48 10.10 -0.81
CA TYR A 188 15.36 10.28 -1.74
C TYR A 188 15.48 9.39 -3.00
N GLU A 189 16.68 8.92 -3.33
CA GLU A 189 16.94 7.96 -4.41
C GLU A 189 16.30 6.60 -4.18
N LYS A 190 16.05 6.22 -2.92
CA LYS A 190 15.33 4.98 -2.57
C LYS A 190 13.82 5.10 -2.82
N MET A 191 13.29 6.30 -3.08
CA MET A 191 11.89 6.50 -3.47
C MET A 191 11.65 5.97 -4.89
N LEU A 192 11.42 4.66 -4.99
CA LEU A 192 11.18 3.91 -6.21
C LEU A 192 9.88 3.11 -6.10
N PRO A 193 9.15 2.89 -7.22
CA PRO A 193 7.95 2.07 -7.18
C PRO A 193 8.26 0.60 -6.80
N ILE A 194 7.44 0.05 -5.91
CA ILE A 194 7.46 -1.36 -5.51
C ILE A 194 6.62 -2.16 -6.51
N TYR A 195 7.31 -2.76 -7.49
CA TYR A 195 6.68 -3.62 -8.48
C TYR A 195 6.76 -5.08 -8.08
N LEU A 196 5.69 -5.61 -7.47
CA LEU A 196 5.54 -7.05 -7.22
C LEU A 196 5.28 -7.84 -8.51
N ARG A 197 5.05 -7.15 -9.62
CA ARG A 197 4.85 -7.72 -10.95
C ARG A 197 5.75 -6.99 -11.95
N ARG A 198 6.53 -7.74 -12.72
CA ARG A 198 7.34 -7.16 -13.81
C ARG A 198 6.45 -6.39 -14.81
N PRO A 199 6.86 -5.18 -15.26
CA PRO A 199 6.16 -4.40 -16.27
C PRO A 199 5.75 -5.25 -17.48
N GLU A 200 4.59 -4.95 -18.06
CA GLU A 200 4.06 -5.72 -19.20
C GLU A 200 4.97 -5.65 -20.44
N ALA A 201 5.65 -4.52 -20.65
CA ALA A 201 6.61 -4.32 -21.73
C ALA A 201 7.78 -5.31 -21.69
N GLU A 202 8.34 -5.58 -20.51
CA GLU A 202 9.47 -6.49 -20.33
C GLU A 202 9.07 -7.95 -20.57
N ARG A 203 7.86 -8.35 -20.15
CA ARG A 203 7.34 -9.71 -20.40
C ARG A 203 6.99 -9.95 -21.86
N LEU A 204 6.54 -8.93 -22.58
CA LEU A 204 6.31 -9.01 -24.03
C LEU A 204 7.64 -9.11 -24.81
N ALA A 205 8.71 -8.47 -24.33
CA ALA A 205 10.05 -8.59 -24.89
C ALA A 205 10.65 -9.99 -24.68
N GLU A 206 10.52 -10.60 -23.49
CA GLU A 206 10.97 -11.98 -23.25
C GLU A 206 10.18 -13.02 -24.07
N LYS A 207 8.86 -12.84 -24.23
CA LYS A 207 8.05 -13.72 -25.10
C LYS A 207 8.44 -13.61 -26.58
N LYS A 208 8.99 -12.47 -27.01
CA LYS A 208 9.57 -12.30 -28.36
C LYS A 208 11.00 -12.84 -28.45
N GLY A 209 11.77 -12.82 -27.36
CA GLY A 209 13.13 -13.35 -27.28
C GLY A 209 13.21 -14.88 -27.22
N LYS A 210 12.21 -15.57 -26.65
CA LYS A 210 12.12 -17.05 -26.60
C LYS A 210 11.58 -17.71 -27.89
N LYS A 211 11.36 -16.93 -28.96
CA LYS A 211 10.88 -17.41 -30.28
C LYS A 211 11.95 -17.39 -31.38
N LYS A 212 13.23 -17.24 -31.02
CA LYS A 212 14.36 -17.39 -31.94
C LYS A 212 15.15 -18.64 -31.60
#